data_AF-A0A3D3K3N9-F1
#
_entry.id   AF-A0A3D3K3N9-F1
#
_cell.length_a   1.000
_cell.length_b   1.000
_cell.length_c   1.000
_cell.angle_alpha   90.00
_cell.angle_beta   90.00
_cell.angle_gamma   90.00
#
_symmetry.space_group_name_H-M   'P 1'
#
loop_
_entity.id
_entity.type
_entity.pdbx_description
1 polymer ?
#
loop_
_entity_poly.entity_id
_entity_poly.type
_entity_poly.pdbx_seq_one_letter_code
_entity_poly.pdbx_strand_id
1 'polypeptide(L)'
;MKLLLLLSLAATAAAALGALWLMRRGRAARALFDTCRTTRGDAPGDLGISILCAGVESADEVERLLSLDYPCSEVVAVVDAAQRPELFAALVSRYRMFRAGRGGVYELPDPGIRAIERSRNRCFRRLVLVDRGEDTAEGALDAAACVASYDYLLPLRRGERL
;
A
#
# COMPACT_ATOMS: atom_id res chain seq x y z
N MET A 1 -3.72 -39.49 41.51
CA MET A 1 -4.18 -38.07 41.37
C MET A 1 -3.11 -37.17 40.72
N LYS A 2 -1.85 -37.14 41.20
CA LYS A 2 -0.78 -36.32 40.60
C LYS A 2 -0.50 -36.60 39.12
N LEU A 3 -0.52 -37.87 38.69
CA LEU A 3 -0.30 -38.24 37.28
C LEU A 3 -1.39 -37.71 36.34
N LEU A 4 -2.66 -37.76 36.78
CA LEU A 4 -3.81 -37.23 36.03
C LEU A 4 -3.77 -35.71 35.92
N LEU A 5 -3.38 -35.02 37.00
CA LEU A 5 -3.14 -33.57 36.99
C LEU A 5 -2.03 -33.18 36.01
N LEU A 6 -0.89 -33.90 36.03
CA LEU A 6 0.23 -33.66 35.12
C LEU A 6 -0.17 -33.88 33.65
N LEU A 7 -0.95 -34.93 33.36
CA LEU A 7 -1.45 -35.18 32.01
C LEU A 7 -2.42 -34.09 31.53
N SER A 8 -3.30 -33.60 32.41
CA SER A 8 -4.21 -32.49 32.08
C SER A 8 -3.47 -31.18 31.81
N LEU A 9 -2.39 -30.92 32.56
CA LEU A 9 -1.54 -29.73 32.37
C LEU A 9 -0.74 -29.83 31.06
N ALA A 10 -0.21 -31.00 30.73
CA ALA A 10 0.50 -31.22 29.48
C ALA A 10 -0.43 -31.06 28.26
N ALA A 11 -1.66 -31.59 28.34
CA ALA A 11 -2.65 -31.47 27.27
C ALA A 11 -3.07 -30.00 27.03
N THR A 12 -3.28 -29.24 28.10
CA THR A 12 -3.63 -27.81 28.00
C THR A 12 -2.49 -26.96 27.45
N ALA A 13 -1.25 -27.23 27.87
CA ALA A 13 -0.06 -26.57 27.32
C ALA A 13 0.13 -26.86 25.82
N ALA A 14 -0.04 -28.11 25.40
CA ALA A 14 0.04 -28.51 24.00
C ALA A 14 -1.05 -27.82 23.14
N ALA A 15 -2.28 -27.75 23.65
CA ALA A 15 -3.38 -27.05 22.99
C ALA A 15 -3.12 -25.55 22.84
N ALA A 16 -2.59 -24.89 23.90
CA ALA A 16 -2.24 -23.48 23.86
C ALA A 16 -1.12 -23.17 22.85
N LEU A 17 -0.07 -24.01 22.81
CA LEU A 17 1.01 -23.89 21.84
C LEU A 17 0.50 -24.11 20.40
N GLY A 18 -0.36 -25.09 20.18
CA GLY A 18 -1.00 -25.34 18.89
C GLY A 18 -1.84 -24.16 18.41
N ALA A 19 -2.66 -23.58 19.30
CA ALA A 19 -3.46 -22.39 19.00
C ALA A 19 -2.58 -21.17 18.67
N LEU A 20 -1.50 -20.94 19.43
CA LEU A 20 -0.55 -19.86 19.18
C LEU A 20 0.13 -20.03 17.81
N TRP A 21 0.54 -21.25 17.47
CA TRP A 21 1.17 -21.56 16.19
C TRP A 21 0.21 -21.32 15.01
N LEU A 22 -1.05 -21.77 15.12
CA LEU A 22 -2.08 -21.51 14.12
C LEU A 22 -2.35 -20.01 13.95
N MET A 23 -2.41 -19.24 15.05
CA MET A 23 -2.58 -17.80 14.99
C MET A 23 -1.38 -17.09 14.35
N ARG A 24 -0.14 -17.54 14.62
CA ARG A 24 1.06 -16.99 13.97
C ARG A 24 1.10 -17.34 12.49
N ARG A 25 0.77 -18.58 12.12
CA ARG A 25 0.70 -19.03 10.72
C ARG A 25 -0.40 -18.30 9.96
N GLY A 26 -1.57 -18.10 10.57
CA GLY A 26 -2.66 -17.29 10.01
C GLY A 26 -2.27 -15.83 9.82
N ARG A 27 -1.51 -15.24 10.76
CA ARG A 27 -0.97 -13.89 10.61
C ARG A 27 0.07 -13.79 9.49
N ALA A 28 1.00 -14.74 9.39
CA ALA A 28 1.99 -14.78 8.32
C ALA A 28 1.33 -15.00 6.94
N ALA A 29 0.35 -15.91 6.86
CA ALA A 29 -0.43 -16.13 5.64
C ALA A 29 -1.21 -14.86 5.25
N ARG A 30 -1.87 -14.19 6.21
CA ARG A 30 -2.55 -12.91 5.95
C ARG A 30 -1.57 -11.83 5.47
N ALA A 31 -0.37 -11.75 6.09
CA ALA A 31 0.66 -10.82 5.65
C ALA A 31 1.13 -11.11 4.22
N LEU A 32 1.35 -12.39 3.87
CA LEU A 32 1.71 -12.80 2.50
C LEU A 32 0.58 -12.50 1.50
N PHE A 33 -0.69 -12.77 1.87
CA PHE A 33 -1.83 -12.43 1.04
C PHE A 33 -1.99 -10.91 0.88
N ASP A 34 -1.78 -10.13 1.93
CA ASP A 34 -1.78 -8.67 1.84
C ASP A 34 -0.66 -8.20 0.92
N THR A 35 0.56 -8.76 1.03
CA THR A 35 1.66 -8.49 0.09
C THR A 35 1.29 -8.85 -1.34
N CYS A 36 0.78 -10.06 -1.61
CA CYS A 36 0.34 -10.47 -2.95
C CYS A 36 -0.81 -9.60 -3.49
N ARG A 37 -1.73 -9.15 -2.63
CA ARG A 37 -2.80 -8.21 -3.01
C ARG A 37 -2.28 -6.81 -3.28
N THR A 38 -1.16 -6.41 -2.67
CA THR A 38 -0.47 -5.17 -3.04
C THR A 38 0.31 -5.30 -4.35
N THR A 39 0.66 -6.50 -4.79
CA THR A 39 1.40 -6.72 -6.04
C THR A 39 0.49 -7.05 -7.23
N ARG A 40 -0.67 -7.65 -6.99
CA ARG A 40 -1.55 -8.12 -8.07
C ARG A 40 -2.59 -7.05 -8.38
N GLY A 41 -2.44 -6.42 -9.54
CA GLY A 41 -3.48 -5.60 -10.14
C GLY A 41 -4.76 -6.41 -10.36
N ASP A 42 -5.93 -5.80 -10.17
CA ASP A 42 -7.22 -6.50 -10.31
C ASP A 42 -7.62 -6.75 -11.78
N ALA A 43 -6.74 -6.43 -12.73
CA ALA A 43 -7.00 -6.54 -14.15
C ALA A 43 -6.88 -7.99 -14.65
N PRO A 44 -7.78 -8.46 -15.53
CA PRO A 44 -7.58 -9.71 -16.26
C PRO A 44 -6.31 -9.60 -17.11
N GLY A 45 -5.27 -10.37 -16.76
CA GLY A 45 -4.01 -10.44 -17.50
C GLY A 45 -2.98 -9.37 -17.13
N ASP A 46 -3.08 -8.74 -15.95
CA ASP A 46 -2.16 -7.71 -15.43
C ASP A 46 -2.06 -6.41 -16.30
N LEU A 47 -2.81 -6.33 -17.40
CA LEU A 47 -2.93 -5.14 -18.25
C LEU A 47 -3.76 -4.05 -17.57
N GLY A 48 -3.08 -3.00 -17.10
CA GLY A 48 -3.72 -1.84 -16.49
C GLY A 48 -2.91 -0.56 -16.66
N ILE A 49 -3.44 0.55 -16.16
CA ILE A 49 -2.82 1.87 -16.29
C ILE A 49 -2.53 2.44 -14.90
N SER A 50 -1.28 2.71 -14.60
CA SER A 50 -0.85 3.43 -13.41
C SER A 50 -0.77 4.92 -13.74
N ILE A 51 -1.69 5.70 -13.17
CA ILE A 51 -1.74 7.15 -13.32
C ILE A 51 -0.79 7.75 -12.30
N LEU A 52 0.30 8.35 -12.77
CA LEU A 52 1.37 8.86 -11.93
C LEU A 52 1.16 10.36 -11.70
N CYS A 53 0.92 10.77 -10.46
CA CYS A 53 0.57 12.15 -10.14
C CYS A 53 1.70 12.80 -9.36
N ALA A 54 2.46 13.67 -10.05
CA ALA A 54 3.48 14.50 -9.42
C ALA A 54 2.88 15.84 -8.99
N GLY A 55 2.95 16.16 -7.69
CA GLY A 55 2.52 17.46 -7.17
C GLY A 55 1.02 17.59 -6.97
N VAL A 56 0.37 16.55 -6.44
CA VAL A 56 -1.03 16.59 -6.01
C VAL A 56 -1.24 17.74 -5.02
N GLU A 57 -2.24 18.58 -5.26
CA GLU A 57 -2.51 19.74 -4.41
C GLU A 57 -3.65 19.51 -3.42
N SER A 58 -4.56 18.59 -3.74
CA SER A 58 -5.81 18.40 -2.99
C SER A 58 -6.31 16.94 -3.03
N ALA A 59 -7.15 16.58 -2.05
CA ALA A 59 -7.82 15.29 -2.04
C ALA A 59 -8.85 15.13 -3.17
N ASP A 60 -9.46 16.24 -3.61
CA ASP A 60 -10.46 16.26 -4.67
C ASP A 60 -9.83 15.93 -6.04
N GLU A 61 -8.59 16.35 -6.27
CA GLU A 61 -7.83 15.98 -7.45
C GLU A 61 -7.63 14.46 -7.54
N VAL A 62 -7.22 13.85 -6.44
CA VAL A 62 -7.09 12.38 -6.33
C VAL A 62 -8.43 11.69 -6.52
N GLU A 63 -9.51 12.23 -5.95
CA GLU A 63 -10.84 11.64 -6.03
C GLU A 63 -11.36 11.60 -7.47
N ARG A 64 -11.13 12.65 -8.27
CA ARG A 64 -11.49 12.65 -9.69
C ARG A 64 -10.79 11.52 -10.46
N LEU A 65 -9.51 11.30 -10.20
CA LEU A 65 -8.75 10.23 -10.86
C LEU A 65 -9.20 8.84 -10.42
N LEU A 66 -9.56 8.68 -9.15
CA LEU A 66 -10.13 7.43 -8.63
C LEU A 66 -11.55 7.15 -9.13
N SER A 67 -12.28 8.20 -9.53
CA SER A 67 -13.64 8.11 -10.06
C SER A 67 -13.69 7.76 -11.56
N LEU A 68 -12.54 7.52 -12.20
CA LEU A 68 -12.51 7.04 -13.57
C LEU A 68 -13.20 5.67 -13.67
N ASP A 69 -14.19 5.58 -14.57
CA ASP A 69 -14.92 4.34 -14.91
C ASP A 69 -14.05 3.31 -15.68
N TYR A 70 -12.73 3.40 -15.54
CA TYR A 70 -11.82 2.38 -16.00
C TYR A 70 -11.47 1.45 -14.83
N PRO A 71 -11.86 0.17 -14.85
CA PRO A 71 -11.68 -0.73 -13.70
C PRO A 71 -10.21 -1.12 -13.45
N CYS A 72 -9.37 -1.06 -14.49
CA CYS A 72 -7.98 -1.52 -14.47
C CYS A 72 -6.97 -0.37 -14.41
N SER A 73 -7.27 0.74 -13.73
CA SER A 73 -6.26 1.77 -13.43
C SER A 73 -5.87 1.79 -11.96
N GLU A 74 -4.74 2.38 -11.63
CA GLU A 74 -4.41 2.79 -10.27
C GLU A 74 -3.94 4.24 -10.29
N VAL A 75 -3.98 4.87 -9.13
CA VAL A 75 -3.47 6.23 -8.95
C VAL A 75 -2.29 6.14 -8.00
N VAL A 76 -1.13 6.59 -8.45
CA VAL A 76 0.08 6.72 -7.64
C VAL A 76 0.34 8.20 -7.43
N ALA A 77 0.01 8.68 -6.23
CA ALA A 77 0.19 10.08 -5.85
C ALA A 77 1.51 10.26 -5.09
N VAL A 78 2.33 11.21 -5.53
CA VAL A 78 3.59 11.56 -4.85
C VAL A 78 3.44 12.89 -4.14
N VAL A 79 3.73 12.89 -2.84
CA VAL A 79 3.59 14.06 -1.96
C VAL A 79 4.78 14.11 -1.02
N ASP A 80 5.43 15.28 -0.90
CA ASP A 80 6.44 15.48 0.14
C ASP A 80 5.75 15.72 1.48
N ALA A 81 5.72 14.71 2.34
CA ALA A 81 5.07 14.82 3.64
C ALA A 81 5.74 15.84 4.56
N ALA A 82 7.04 16.12 4.36
CA ALA A 82 7.76 17.11 5.15
C ALA A 82 7.36 18.54 4.77
N GLN A 83 7.15 18.82 3.49
CA GLN A 83 6.72 20.13 3.00
C GLN A 83 5.19 20.32 3.09
N ARG A 84 4.42 19.25 2.93
CA ARG A 84 2.95 19.28 2.87
C ARG A 84 2.32 18.28 3.87
N PRO A 85 2.60 18.41 5.18
CA PRO A 85 2.13 17.45 6.19
C PRO A 85 0.61 17.41 6.29
N GLU A 86 -0.08 18.55 6.12
CA GLU A 86 -1.54 18.64 6.20
C GLU A 86 -2.23 17.87 5.07
N LEU A 87 -1.77 18.05 3.83
CA LEU A 87 -2.31 17.32 2.68
C LEU A 87 -2.04 15.81 2.82
N PHE A 88 -0.82 15.45 3.21
CA PHE A 88 -0.46 14.05 3.43
C PHE A 88 -1.38 13.42 4.48
N ALA A 89 -1.52 14.04 5.66
CA ALA A 89 -2.40 13.56 6.72
C ALA A 89 -3.87 13.49 6.28
N ALA A 90 -4.36 14.45 5.50
CA ALA A 90 -5.71 14.46 4.96
C ALA A 90 -5.96 13.27 4.03
N LEU A 91 -5.02 12.97 3.11
CA LEU A 91 -5.10 11.81 2.22
C LEU A 91 -5.05 10.50 3.01
N VAL A 92 -4.12 10.39 3.97
CA VAL A 92 -3.99 9.21 4.84
C VAL A 92 -5.30 8.92 5.58
N SER A 93 -5.88 9.95 6.20
CA SER A 93 -7.14 9.86 6.94
C SER A 93 -8.33 9.53 6.03
N ARG A 94 -8.54 10.32 4.95
CA ARG A 94 -9.69 10.19 4.04
C ARG A 94 -9.75 8.81 3.39
N TYR A 95 -8.62 8.31 2.93
CA TYR A 95 -8.55 7.05 2.17
C TYR A 95 -8.19 5.85 3.05
N ARG A 96 -8.10 6.01 4.37
CA ARG A 96 -7.73 4.95 5.33
C ARG A 96 -6.44 4.25 4.87
N MET A 97 -5.43 5.06 4.60
CA MET A 97 -4.16 4.59 4.11
C MET A 97 -3.44 3.82 5.21
N PHE A 98 -2.65 2.85 4.80
CA PHE A 98 -1.79 2.08 5.67
C PHE A 98 -0.44 1.98 5.02
N ARG A 99 0.60 2.14 5.84
CA ARG A 99 1.97 1.98 5.39
C ARG A 99 2.16 0.57 4.85
N ALA A 100 2.30 0.46 3.53
CA ALA A 100 2.61 -0.81 2.90
C ALA A 100 3.95 -1.28 3.49
N GLY A 101 3.92 -2.45 4.12
CA GLY A 101 4.93 -2.84 5.11
C GLY A 101 6.37 -2.79 4.58
N ARG A 102 7.29 -2.36 5.46
CA ARG A 102 8.71 -2.69 5.38
C ARG A 102 8.85 -4.22 5.50
N GLY A 103 8.95 -4.91 4.38
CA GLY A 103 9.07 -6.35 4.31
C GLY A 103 10.45 -6.82 3.83
N GLY A 104 11.49 -6.60 4.65
CA GLY A 104 12.82 -7.23 4.54
C GLY A 104 13.71 -6.74 3.38
N VAL A 105 15.02 -6.54 3.67
CA VAL A 105 16.23 -6.43 2.80
C VAL A 105 16.22 -5.54 1.55
N TYR A 106 15.07 -5.20 0.97
CA TYR A 106 14.95 -4.33 -0.19
C TYR A 106 14.98 -2.87 0.25
N GLU A 107 15.99 -2.17 -0.23
CA GLU A 107 16.04 -0.71 -0.29
C GLU A 107 14.80 -0.22 -1.05
N LEU A 108 14.27 0.96 -0.67
CA LEU A 108 13.18 1.52 -1.44
C LEU A 108 13.65 1.68 -2.89
N PRO A 109 12.78 1.45 -3.90
CA PRO A 109 13.19 1.40 -5.30
C PRO A 109 13.96 2.65 -5.76
N ASP A 110 13.66 3.77 -5.13
CA ASP A 110 14.32 5.05 -5.31
C ASP A 110 14.72 5.61 -3.93
N PRO A 111 15.96 6.15 -3.79
CA PRO A 111 16.50 6.63 -2.52
C PRO A 111 15.79 7.88 -1.97
N GLY A 112 15.06 8.61 -2.81
CA GLY A 112 14.23 9.75 -2.44
C GLY A 112 12.90 9.36 -1.79
N ILE A 113 12.43 8.11 -1.96
CA ILE A 113 11.22 7.61 -1.32
C ILE A 113 11.50 7.38 0.17
N ARG A 114 10.63 7.91 1.03
CA ARG A 114 10.67 7.76 2.50
C ARG A 114 9.62 6.78 3.01
N ALA A 115 8.46 6.75 2.35
CA ALA A 115 7.38 5.83 2.68
C ALA A 115 6.44 5.58 1.49
N ILE A 116 5.77 4.43 1.54
CA ILE A 116 4.71 4.07 0.61
C ILE A 116 3.49 3.66 1.44
N GLU A 117 2.34 4.22 1.14
CA GLU A 117 1.07 3.88 1.75
C GLU A 117 0.07 3.42 0.70
N ARG A 118 -0.77 2.45 1.07
CA ARG A 118 -1.84 1.95 0.21
C ARG A 118 -3.16 2.02 0.97
N SER A 119 -4.24 2.31 0.24
CA SER A 119 -5.56 2.36 0.85
C SER A 119 -6.00 0.97 1.30
N ARG A 120 -6.53 0.87 2.53
CA ARG A 120 -7.23 -0.34 3.01
C ARG A 120 -8.72 -0.35 2.66
N ASN A 121 -9.24 0.76 2.13
CA ASN A 121 -10.64 0.85 1.73
C ASN A 121 -10.85 0.13 0.39
N ARG A 122 -11.77 -0.83 0.32
CA ARG A 122 -12.01 -1.60 -0.91
C ARG A 122 -12.44 -0.74 -2.11
N CYS A 123 -13.09 0.39 -1.86
CA CYS A 123 -13.49 1.35 -2.89
C CYS A 123 -12.28 2.11 -3.47
N PHE A 124 -11.20 2.24 -2.70
CA PHE A 124 -10.02 3.05 -3.06
C PHE A 124 -8.73 2.25 -3.03
N ARG A 125 -8.80 0.91 -3.07
CA ARG A 125 -7.64 -0.01 -3.03
C ARG A 125 -6.61 0.21 -4.14
N ARG A 126 -7.01 0.98 -5.14
CA ARG A 126 -6.26 1.39 -6.33
C ARG A 126 -5.48 2.69 -6.12
N LEU A 127 -5.48 3.24 -4.89
CA LEU A 127 -4.69 4.41 -4.52
C LEU A 127 -3.41 3.99 -3.79
N VAL A 128 -2.27 4.46 -4.31
CA VAL A 128 -0.95 4.40 -3.70
C VAL A 128 -0.48 5.83 -3.43
N LEU A 129 0.01 6.08 -2.21
CA LEU A 129 0.58 7.36 -1.80
C LEU A 129 2.06 7.15 -1.51
N VAL A 130 2.91 7.96 -2.12
CA VAL A 130 4.37 7.90 -1.97
C VAL A 130 4.82 9.19 -1.27
N ASP A 131 5.47 9.03 -0.11
CA ASP A 131 6.21 10.11 0.54
C ASP A 131 7.61 10.15 -0.07
N ARG A 132 7.90 11.21 -0.81
CA ARG A 132 9.21 11.49 -1.42
C ARG A 132 9.55 12.95 -1.17
N GLY A 133 10.83 13.26 -0.89
CA GLY A 133 11.27 14.66 -0.86
C GLY A 133 11.07 15.35 -2.23
N GLU A 134 10.55 16.58 -2.24
CA GLU A 134 10.36 17.34 -3.47
C GLU A 134 11.72 17.79 -4.03
N ASP A 135 12.10 17.24 -5.19
CA ASP A 135 13.30 17.58 -5.93
C ASP A 135 12.95 18.17 -7.30
N THR A 136 12.38 17.34 -8.18
CA THR A 136 11.92 17.70 -9.52
C THR A 136 10.62 16.95 -9.83
N ALA A 137 9.81 17.50 -10.74
CA ALA A 137 8.60 16.81 -11.20
C ALA A 137 8.94 15.45 -11.85
N GLU A 138 10.09 15.34 -12.50
CA GLU A 138 10.59 14.11 -13.12
C GLU A 138 10.98 13.08 -12.06
N GLY A 139 11.71 13.47 -11.01
CA GLY A 139 12.05 12.58 -9.90
C GLY A 139 10.81 12.06 -9.17
N ALA A 140 9.78 12.89 -9.02
CA ALA A 140 8.49 12.46 -8.48
C ALA A 140 7.82 11.41 -9.40
N LEU A 141 7.80 11.64 -10.72
CA LEU A 141 7.24 10.66 -11.67
C LEU A 141 8.04 9.35 -11.71
N ASP A 142 9.37 9.42 -11.63
CA ASP A 142 10.23 8.23 -11.58
C ASP A 142 9.96 7.40 -10.32
N ALA A 143 9.84 8.04 -9.15
CA ALA A 143 9.43 7.34 -7.93
C ALA A 143 8.05 6.69 -8.06
N ALA A 144 7.11 7.40 -8.67
CA ALA A 144 5.77 6.86 -8.89
C ALA A 144 5.82 5.63 -9.81
N ALA A 145 6.61 5.70 -10.88
CA ALA A 145 6.83 4.59 -11.82
C ALA A 145 7.46 3.38 -11.13
N CYS A 146 8.42 3.58 -10.22
CA CYS A 146 9.05 2.48 -9.48
C CYS A 146 8.10 1.73 -8.52
N VAL A 147 6.99 2.37 -8.12
CA VAL A 147 6.00 1.80 -7.19
C VAL A 147 4.74 1.30 -7.92
N ALA A 148 4.58 1.68 -9.19
CA ALA A 148 3.47 1.32 -10.03
C ALA A 148 3.31 -0.21 -10.15
N SER A 149 2.06 -0.67 -10.11
CA SER A 149 1.70 -2.09 -10.17
C SER A 149 1.38 -2.55 -11.60
N TYR A 150 1.00 -1.65 -12.51
CA TYR A 150 0.65 -1.98 -13.91
C TYR A 150 1.70 -1.55 -14.94
N ASP A 151 1.68 -2.23 -16.08
CA ASP A 151 2.64 -2.05 -17.19
C ASP A 151 2.55 -0.70 -17.92
N TYR A 152 1.36 -0.11 -18.02
CA TYR A 152 1.19 1.18 -18.68
C TYR A 152 1.25 2.31 -17.67
N LEU A 153 2.10 3.30 -17.94
CA LEU A 153 2.27 4.47 -17.10
C LEU A 153 1.67 5.69 -17.79
N LEU A 154 0.82 6.42 -17.06
CA LEU A 154 0.23 7.68 -17.52
C LEU A 154 0.70 8.82 -16.60
N PRO A 155 1.78 9.53 -16.95
CA PRO A 155 2.26 10.64 -16.15
C PRO A 155 1.32 11.83 -16.27
N LEU A 156 0.92 12.37 -15.13
CA LEU A 156 0.18 13.62 -14.99
C LEU A 156 1.04 14.61 -14.22
N ARG A 157 1.27 15.76 -14.84
CA ARG A 157 1.89 16.91 -14.17
C ARG A 157 0.85 17.71 -13.41
N ARG A 158 1.33 18.49 -12.45
CA ARG A 158 0.54 19.44 -11.67
C ARG A 158 -0.40 20.26 -12.56
N GLY A 159 -1.71 20.14 -12.31
CA GLY A 159 -2.75 20.88 -13.02
C GLY A 159 -3.24 20.25 -14.33
N GLU A 160 -2.60 19.18 -14.82
CA GLU A 160 -3.11 18.39 -15.94
C GLU A 160 -4.35 17.60 -15.51
N ARG A 161 -5.26 17.36 -16.46
CA ARG A 161 -6.54 16.68 -16.22
C ARG A 161 -6.73 15.55 -17.23
N LEU A 162 -7.38 14.47 -16.78
CA LEU A 162 -7.90 13.39 -17.62
C LEU A 162 -9.37 13.63 -17.97
#